data_AF-A0AAN6YS05-F1
#
_entry.id   AF-A0AAN6YS05-F1
#
_cell.length_a   1.000
_cell.length_b   1.000
_cell.length_c   1.000
_cell.angle_alpha   90.00
_cell.angle_beta   90.00
_cell.angle_gamma   90.00
#
_symmetry.space_group_name_H-M   'P 1'
#
loop_
_entity.id
_entity.type
_entity.pdbx_description
1 polymer ?
#
loop_
_entity_poly.entity_id
_entity_poly.type
_entity_poly.pdbx_seq_one_letter_code
_entity_poly.pdbx_strand_id
1 'polypeptide(L)'
;RPKPSLPNPDKFSGQQYTWENWEASIKAKIRIDGPAIGGPEAQFYYVYDRLEGKIQSLVMPQLVQAEETKIYNVDDLFKQLSRLYDDPNKVREAEDALHGLRQ
;
A
#
# COMPACT_ATOMS: atom_id res chain seq x y z
N ARG A 1 -1.27 -28.74 9.03
CA ARG A 1 -0.62 -27.51 9.57
C ARG A 1 -1.36 -26.32 8.99
N PRO A 2 -1.76 -25.30 9.77
CA PRO A 2 -2.18 -24.04 9.17
C PRO A 2 -1.04 -23.53 8.29
N LYS A 3 -1.36 -23.03 7.09
CA LYS A 3 -0.35 -22.43 6.22
C LYS A 3 0.32 -21.27 6.98
N PRO A 4 1.65 -21.10 6.90
CA PRO A 4 2.31 -19.93 7.47
C PRO A 4 1.65 -18.68 6.91
N SER A 5 1.17 -17.80 7.79
CA SER A 5 0.60 -16.51 7.39
C SER A 5 1.43 -15.40 8.00
N LEU A 6 1.66 -14.33 7.23
CA LEU A 6 2.34 -13.16 7.75
C LEU A 6 1.45 -12.44 8.78
N PRO A 7 2.04 -11.76 9.78
CA PRO A 7 1.28 -10.86 10.63
C PRO A 7 0.59 -9.78 9.79
N ASN A 8 -0.57 -9.32 10.23
CA ASN A 8 -1.25 -8.20 9.56
C ASN A 8 -0.44 -6.92 9.79
N PRO A 9 -0.16 -6.13 8.74
CA PRO A 9 0.45 -4.81 8.92
C PRO A 9 -0.47 -3.87 9.70
N ASP A 10 0.14 -2.90 10.38
CA ASP A 10 -0.60 -1.81 11.03
C ASP A 10 -1.37 -0.97 10.00
N LYS A 11 -2.34 -0.18 10.49
CA LYS A 11 -3.07 0.74 9.61
C LYS A 11 -2.15 1.89 9.17
N PHE A 12 -2.22 2.27 7.91
CA PHE A 12 -1.50 3.43 7.42
C PHE A 12 -2.16 4.72 7.90
N SER A 13 -1.37 5.53 8.60
CA SER A 13 -1.80 6.77 9.22
C SER A 13 -1.55 8.00 8.35
N GLY A 14 -1.09 7.86 7.10
CA GLY A 14 -0.73 9.00 6.26
C GLY A 14 0.57 9.70 6.67
N GLN A 15 1.37 9.10 7.55
CA GLN A 15 2.70 9.62 7.88
C GLN A 15 3.68 9.24 6.76
N GLN A 16 4.14 10.23 6.00
CA GLN A 16 4.96 10.04 4.81
C GLN A 16 6.20 9.17 5.05
N TYR A 17 6.91 9.37 6.16
CA TYR A 17 8.11 8.58 6.50
C TYR A 17 7.83 7.09 6.76
N THR A 18 6.57 6.71 6.98
CA THR A 18 6.16 5.30 7.17
C THR A 18 5.65 4.65 5.88
N TRP A 19 5.45 5.43 4.82
CA TRP A 19 4.79 4.99 3.58
C TRP A 19 5.45 3.77 2.96
N GLU A 20 6.76 3.83 2.67
CA GLU A 20 7.48 2.73 2.01
C GLU A 20 7.44 1.43 2.80
N ASN A 21 7.64 1.53 4.12
CA ASN A 21 7.61 0.36 5.01
C ASN A 21 6.21 -0.27 5.03
N TRP A 22 5.17 0.56 5.09
CA TRP A 22 3.79 0.09 5.06
C TRP A 22 3.43 -0.54 3.71
N GLU A 23 3.76 0.13 2.60
CA GLU A 23 3.49 -0.35 1.24
C GLU A 23 4.18 -1.70 1.00
N ALA A 24 5.46 -1.82 1.35
CA ALA A 24 6.21 -3.07 1.24
C ALA A 24 5.57 -4.20 2.05
N SER A 25 5.11 -3.90 3.27
CA SER A 25 4.47 -4.87 4.16
C SER A 25 3.13 -5.36 3.63
N ILE A 26 2.28 -4.46 3.10
CA ILE A 26 1.01 -4.83 2.49
C ILE A 26 1.23 -5.64 1.21
N LYS A 27 2.15 -5.21 0.34
CA LYS A 27 2.48 -5.98 -0.89
C LYS A 27 2.98 -7.38 -0.55
N ALA A 28 3.82 -7.53 0.47
CA ALA A 28 4.26 -8.84 0.95
C ALA A 28 3.09 -9.69 1.47
N LYS A 29 2.19 -9.09 2.26
CA LYS A 29 0.99 -9.74 2.79
C LYS A 29 0.07 -10.25 1.68
N ILE A 30 -0.22 -9.43 0.67
CA ILE A 30 -1.04 -9.85 -0.48
C ILE A 30 -0.35 -10.94 -1.28
N ARG A 31 0.96 -10.81 -1.52
CA ARG A 31 1.70 -11.81 -2.31
C ARG A 31 1.72 -13.19 -1.65
N ILE A 32 1.87 -13.25 -0.32
CA ILE A 32 2.02 -14.51 0.42
C ILE A 32 0.65 -15.06 0.86
N ASP A 33 -0.21 -14.20 1.38
CA ASP A 33 -1.50 -14.59 1.97
C ASP A 33 -2.69 -14.30 1.05
N GLY A 34 -2.49 -13.72 -0.13
CA GLY A 34 -3.55 -13.42 -1.10
C GLY A 34 -4.52 -14.57 -1.34
N PRO A 35 -4.05 -15.82 -1.59
CA PRO A 35 -4.95 -16.96 -1.73
C PRO A 35 -5.80 -17.27 -0.49
N ALA A 36 -5.34 -16.91 0.71
CA ALA A 36 -6.09 -17.07 1.96
C ALA A 36 -6.99 -15.87 2.26
N ILE A 37 -6.62 -14.66 1.83
CA ILE A 37 -7.44 -13.44 1.91
C ILE A 37 -8.64 -13.56 0.97
N GLY A 38 -8.44 -14.13 -0.22
CA GLY A 38 -9.50 -14.40 -1.19
C GLY A 38 -9.20 -13.79 -2.56
N GLY A 39 -10.27 -13.58 -3.34
CA GLY A 39 -10.18 -12.97 -4.67
C GLY A 39 -9.84 -11.47 -4.64
N PRO A 40 -9.77 -10.82 -5.82
CA PRO A 40 -9.39 -9.41 -5.94
C PRO A 40 -10.22 -8.46 -5.08
N GLU A 41 -11.53 -8.68 -4.98
CA GLU A 41 -12.43 -7.91 -4.12
C GLU A 41 -12.06 -8.01 -2.63
N ALA A 42 -11.83 -9.23 -2.13
CA ALA A 42 -11.44 -9.44 -0.74
C ALA A 42 -10.06 -8.81 -0.43
N GLN A 43 -9.12 -8.90 -1.39
CA GLN A 43 -7.81 -8.27 -1.26
C GLN A 43 -7.91 -6.73 -1.28
N PHE A 44 -8.77 -6.17 -2.13
CA PHE A 44 -9.03 -4.72 -2.18
C PHE A 44 -9.57 -4.21 -0.84
N TYR A 45 -10.64 -4.83 -0.32
CA TYR A 45 -11.20 -4.43 0.96
C TYR A 45 -10.25 -4.70 2.13
N TYR A 46 -9.41 -5.74 2.06
CA TYR A 46 -8.34 -5.95 3.04
C TYR A 46 -7.39 -4.74 3.09
N VAL A 47 -6.89 -4.28 1.95
CA VAL A 47 -6.01 -3.10 1.89
C VAL A 47 -6.74 -1.85 2.38
N TYR A 48 -7.98 -1.65 1.93
CA TYR A 48 -8.79 -0.52 2.37
C TYR A 48 -8.99 -0.48 3.90
N ASP A 49 -9.19 -1.62 4.57
CA ASP A 49 -9.28 -1.68 6.03
C ASP A 49 -7.91 -1.46 6.72
N ARG A 50 -6.80 -1.71 6.04
CA ARG A 50 -5.45 -1.33 6.50
C ARG A 50 -5.15 0.16 6.32
N LEU A 51 -6.12 0.99 5.94
CA LEU A 51 -5.99 2.45 5.94
C LEU A 51 -6.72 3.05 7.16
N GLU A 52 -6.17 4.11 7.75
CA GLU A 52 -6.93 4.93 8.71
C GLU A 52 -8.06 5.69 8.02
N GLY A 53 -9.11 6.06 8.76
CA GLY A 53 -10.33 6.69 8.20
C GLY A 53 -10.06 7.94 7.36
N LYS A 54 -9.11 8.79 7.76
CA LYS A 54 -8.73 9.97 6.97
C LYS A 54 -8.11 9.60 5.61
N ILE A 55 -7.41 8.47 5.53
CA ILE A 55 -6.77 7.99 4.31
C ILE A 55 -7.77 7.24 3.44
N GLN A 56 -8.69 6.50 4.07
CA GLN A 56 -9.85 5.92 3.40
C GLN A 56 -10.63 7.00 2.62
N SER A 57 -10.85 8.17 3.24
CA SER A 57 -11.50 9.30 2.57
C SER A 57 -10.78 9.77 1.29
N LEU A 58 -9.45 9.68 1.24
CA LEU A 58 -8.65 10.07 0.08
C LEU A 58 -8.75 9.08 -1.08
N VAL A 59 -9.07 7.82 -0.78
CA VAL A 59 -9.20 6.74 -1.78
C VAL A 59 -10.66 6.35 -2.05
N MET A 60 -11.63 7.07 -1.48
CA MET A 60 -13.05 6.85 -1.73
C MET A 60 -13.42 6.84 -3.22
N PRO A 61 -12.86 7.72 -4.08
CA PRO A 61 -13.16 7.66 -5.51
C PRO A 61 -12.81 6.31 -6.15
N GLN A 62 -11.71 5.67 -5.72
CA GLN A 62 -11.31 4.34 -6.19
C GLN A 62 -12.27 3.26 -5.69
N LEU A 63 -12.74 3.36 -4.44
CA LEU A 63 -13.74 2.42 -3.91
C LEU A 63 -15.06 2.52 -4.70
N VAL A 64 -15.58 3.73 -4.90
CA VAL A 64 -16.82 3.96 -5.66
C VAL A 64 -16.69 3.40 -7.08
N GLN A 65 -15.59 3.71 -7.77
CA GLN A 65 -15.34 3.20 -9.11
C GLN A 65 -15.24 1.66 -9.15
N ALA A 66 -14.58 1.04 -8.18
CA ALA A 66 -14.48 -0.42 -8.08
C ALA A 66 -15.87 -1.05 -7.85
N GLU A 67 -16.71 -0.43 -7.03
CA GLU A 67 -18.07 -0.90 -6.78
C GLU A 67 -18.99 -0.75 -7.99
N GLU A 68 -18.85 0.31 -8.78
CA GLU A 68 -19.61 0.54 -10.02
C GLU A 68 -19.21 -0.45 -11.12
N THR A 69 -17.90 -0.68 -11.29
CA THR A 69 -17.37 -1.52 -12.37
C THR A 69 -17.27 -3.01 -12.00
N LYS A 70 -17.34 -3.33 -10.70
CA LYS A 70 -17.02 -4.64 -10.13
C LYS A 70 -15.59 -5.11 -10.42
N ILE A 71 -14.69 -4.18 -10.70
CA ILE A 71 -13.26 -4.43 -10.93
C ILE A 71 -12.49 -3.91 -9.73
N TYR A 72 -12.04 -4.83 -8.88
CA TYR A 72 -11.32 -4.52 -7.65
C TYR A 72 -9.82 -4.69 -7.84
N ASN A 73 -9.12 -3.57 -8.01
CA ASN A 73 -7.69 -3.55 -8.23
C ASN A 73 -6.97 -2.78 -7.12
N VAL A 74 -6.18 -3.51 -6.33
CA VAL A 74 -5.39 -2.94 -5.24
C VAL A 74 -4.39 -1.90 -5.75
N ASP A 75 -3.86 -2.06 -6.97
CA ASP A 75 -2.88 -1.14 -7.53
C ASP A 75 -3.44 0.27 -7.72
N ASP A 76 -4.76 0.41 -7.89
CA ASP A 76 -5.37 1.73 -8.05
C ASP A 76 -5.41 2.51 -6.72
N LEU A 77 -5.51 1.81 -5.58
CA LEU A 77 -5.30 2.40 -4.25
C LEU A 77 -3.84 2.86 -4.09
N PHE A 78 -2.89 1.99 -4.44
CA PHE A 78 -1.47 2.33 -4.32
C PHE A 78 -1.06 3.50 -5.22
N LYS A 79 -1.53 3.56 -6.46
CA LYS A 79 -1.26 4.69 -7.37
C LYS A 79 -1.75 6.02 -6.82
N GLN A 80 -2.92 6.03 -6.15
CA GLN A 80 -3.45 7.24 -5.56
C GLN A 80 -2.63 7.67 -4.35
N LEU A 81 -2.24 6.71 -3.49
CA LEU A 81 -1.48 7.00 -2.28
C LEU A 81 -0.02 7.35 -2.56
N SER A 82 0.63 6.71 -3.54
CA SER A 82 2.01 7.01 -3.90
C SER A 82 2.16 8.45 -4.41
N ARG A 83 1.17 8.98 -5.13
CA ARG A 83 1.16 10.40 -5.55
C ARG A 83 1.19 11.39 -4.38
N LEU A 84 0.72 10.97 -3.20
CA LEU A 84 0.61 11.83 -2.01
C LEU A 84 1.75 11.63 -1.03
N TYR A 85 2.29 10.41 -0.96
CA TYR A 85 3.22 10.01 0.11
C TYR A 85 4.54 9.46 -0.38
N ASP A 86 4.68 9.16 -1.67
CA ASP A 86 5.98 8.86 -2.23
C ASP A 86 6.80 10.16 -2.29
N ASP A 87 8.06 10.08 -1.90
CA ASP A 87 8.92 11.25 -1.85
C ASP A 87 9.65 11.40 -3.19
N PRO A 88 9.31 12.42 -4.00
CA PRO A 88 9.94 12.61 -5.31
C PRO A 88 11.44 12.92 -5.21
N ASN A 89 11.96 13.32 -4.05
CA ASN A 89 13.38 13.61 -3.87
C ASN A 89 14.21 12.40 -3.45
N LYS A 90 13.60 11.26 -3.07
CA LYS A 90 14.37 10.10 -2.57
C LYS A 90 15.34 9.52 -3.56
N VAL A 91 15.01 9.51 -4.85
CA VAL A 91 15.94 9.06 -5.89
C VAL A 91 17.16 9.98 -5.92
N ARG A 92 16.95 11.29 -5.86
CA ARG A 92 18.01 12.30 -5.87
C ARG A 92 18.84 12.29 -4.59
N GLU A 93 18.19 12.15 -3.43
CA GLU A 93 18.87 12.07 -2.14
C GLU A 93 19.66 10.77 -1.97
N ALA A 94 19.15 9.65 -2.48
CA ALA A 94 19.89 8.39 -2.52
C ALA A 94 21.13 8.49 -3.42
N GLU A 95 21.01 9.16 -4.58
CA GLU A 95 22.14 9.46 -5.47
C GLU A 95 23.16 10.36 -4.77
N ASP A 96 22.74 11.47 -4.17
CA ASP A 96 23.62 12.42 -3.47
C ASP A 96 24.33 11.77 -2.25
N ALA A 97 23.63 10.93 -1.48
CA ALA A 97 24.22 10.19 -0.36
C ALA A 97 25.27 9.16 -0.83
N LEU A 98 25.03 8.51 -1.97
CA LEU A 98 25.97 7.54 -2.56
C LEU A 98 27.22 8.23 -3.14
N HIS A 99 27.06 9.45 -3.65
CA HIS A 99 28.17 10.31 -4.08
C HIS A 99 28.98 10.86 -2.89
N GLY A 100 28.33 11.23 -1.78
CA GLY A 100 29.00 11.70 -0.57
C GLY A 100 29.82 10.64 0.18
N LEU A 101 29.45 9.37 0.08
CA LEU A 101 30.21 8.25 0.68
C LEU A 101 31.47 7.84 -0.12
N ARG A 102 31.64 8.37 -1.34
CA ARG A 102 32.75 8.06 -2.25
C ARG A 102 33.83 9.16 -2.31
N GLN A 103 33.69 10.25 -1.55
CA GLN A 103 34.71 11.28 -1.37
C GLN A 103 35.46 11.12 -0.05
#